data_AF-A0A8S2QTG1-F1
#
_entry.id   AF-A0A8S2QTG1-F1
#
_cell.length_a   1.000
_cell.length_b   1.000
_cell.length_c   1.000
_cell.angle_alpha   90.00
_cell.angle_beta   90.00
_cell.angle_gamma   90.00
#
_symmetry.space_group_name_H-M   'P 1'
#
loop_
_entity.id
_entity.type
_entity.pdbx_description
1 polymer ?
#
loop_
_entity_poly.entity_id
_entity_poly.type
_entity_poly.pdbx_seq_one_letter_code
_entity_poly.pdbx_strand_id
1 'polypeptide(L)'
;LGVHGYSFMINHNGYLMFHPDLRPVLGPYRKQNYHSIDLDMVEIPYNLMKFVHPLPDSKIQKIRKDMVLSIANQRSARVKKHLDDMRRIEVVEQNYFYATLGDKESNPFTLGIVLRFPYGESQVRTVEPSTEKVKTALRFIRQRNVRIADWIYCNSTAEDDIGDTEESFRGYLKEKIETDRIASCPYEASRQLIYMMIEELYIMSKFENWTKTGVADREFKRPLDQSAYFDFKEYQNENHLHWIFLATRSGITAYWRLYQLANEEHIRQFSDANPNSIESSYYERTINATYTYGADHIHGDHHIYSLFFGISNIPTNNSHMSFDNHTNATEGNMGSSTPMSSSHMYLVIATAIWMNQTVHTPKQTAQNVPFGVFGVMLPYKTVRAKQFSNLCAPLDTGICYIIDENGYIMFVSPQDGKDRIDDIGKFLGEFEASIMYDLVAKKIFSE
;
A
#
# COMPACT_ATOMS: atom_id res chain seq x y z
N LEU A 1 5.86 1.74 -13.27
CA LEU A 1 4.65 2.55 -13.04
C LEU A 1 4.54 2.99 -11.58
N GLY A 2 4.99 2.15 -10.62
CA GLY A 2 4.96 2.49 -9.19
C GLY A 2 3.60 2.13 -8.57
N VAL A 3 3.47 2.32 -7.26
CA VAL A 3 2.32 1.91 -6.43
C VAL A 3 0.94 2.28 -7.02
N HIS A 4 0.75 3.52 -7.46
CA HIS A 4 -0.54 4.00 -7.98
C HIS A 4 -0.60 4.14 -9.50
N GLY A 5 0.44 3.67 -10.19
CA GLY A 5 0.52 3.77 -11.65
C GLY A 5 0.04 2.47 -12.28
N TYR A 6 -0.79 2.57 -13.30
CA TYR A 6 -1.33 1.42 -14.02
C TYR A 6 -1.46 1.73 -15.51
N SER A 7 -1.62 0.68 -16.30
CA SER A 7 -2.01 0.79 -17.69
C SER A 7 -3.45 0.34 -17.88
N PHE A 8 -4.06 0.81 -18.96
CA PHE A 8 -5.38 0.38 -19.41
C PHE A 8 -5.44 0.48 -20.92
N MET A 9 -6.41 -0.16 -21.54
CA MET A 9 -6.57 -0.14 -23.00
C MET A 9 -8.04 -0.07 -23.37
N ILE A 10 -8.35 0.71 -24.40
CA ILE A 10 -9.69 0.77 -24.98
C ILE A 10 -9.66 0.40 -26.47
N ASN A 11 -10.80 -0.07 -26.98
CA ASN A 11 -11.01 -0.24 -28.41
C ASN A 11 -11.54 1.06 -29.08
N HIS A 12 -11.72 1.02 -30.41
CA HIS A 12 -12.27 2.13 -31.20
C HIS A 12 -13.70 2.56 -30.83
N ASN A 13 -14.44 1.77 -30.04
CA ASN A 13 -15.77 2.12 -29.54
C ASN A 13 -15.71 2.80 -28.15
N GLY A 14 -14.55 2.76 -27.49
CA GLY A 14 -14.34 3.28 -26.14
C GLY A 14 -14.52 2.25 -25.02
N TYR A 15 -14.74 0.98 -25.35
CA TYR A 15 -14.85 -0.08 -24.36
C TYR A 15 -13.47 -0.55 -23.89
N LEU A 16 -13.37 -0.83 -22.60
CA LEU A 16 -12.16 -1.31 -21.95
C LEU A 16 -11.84 -2.73 -22.39
N MET A 17 -10.58 -2.95 -22.76
CA MET A 17 -9.99 -4.26 -22.98
C MET A 17 -9.38 -4.80 -21.69
N PHE A 18 -8.71 -3.94 -20.93
CA PHE A 18 -8.27 -4.20 -19.57
C PHE A 18 -8.13 -2.89 -18.79
N HIS A 19 -8.31 -2.98 -17.48
CA HIS A 19 -8.14 -1.91 -16.50
C HIS A 19 -8.11 -2.55 -15.09
N PRO A 20 -7.35 -2.03 -14.10
CA PRO A 20 -7.35 -2.61 -12.75
C PRO A 20 -8.74 -2.77 -12.13
N ASP A 21 -9.60 -1.76 -12.32
CA ASP A 21 -10.99 -1.76 -11.83
C ASP A 21 -12.00 -2.47 -12.75
N LEU A 22 -11.57 -3.08 -13.86
CA LEU A 22 -12.46 -3.88 -14.70
C LEU A 22 -12.70 -5.23 -14.02
N ARG A 23 -13.92 -5.44 -13.50
CA ARG A 23 -14.33 -6.67 -12.78
C ARG A 23 -15.30 -7.51 -13.62
N PRO A 24 -14.81 -8.36 -14.55
CA PRO A 24 -15.66 -9.08 -15.51
C PRO A 24 -16.43 -10.26 -14.92
N VAL A 25 -16.03 -10.72 -13.73
CA VAL A 25 -16.62 -11.87 -13.05
C VAL A 25 -17.33 -11.46 -11.76
N LEU A 26 -18.35 -12.22 -11.38
CA LEU A 26 -19.04 -12.19 -10.10
C LEU A 26 -19.13 -13.63 -9.60
N GLY A 27 -18.24 -13.99 -8.67
CA GLY A 27 -18.05 -15.40 -8.26
C GLY A 27 -17.71 -16.29 -9.46
N PRO A 28 -18.42 -17.41 -9.68
CA PRO A 28 -18.17 -18.30 -10.81
C PRO A 28 -18.76 -17.78 -12.14
N TYR A 29 -19.54 -16.71 -12.11
CA TYR A 29 -20.28 -16.22 -13.28
C TYR A 29 -19.58 -15.03 -13.94
N ARG A 30 -19.65 -14.95 -15.27
CA ARG A 30 -19.29 -13.71 -15.98
C ARG A 30 -20.45 -12.73 -15.88
N LYS A 31 -20.16 -11.47 -15.57
CA LYS A 31 -21.17 -10.41 -15.57
C LYS A 31 -21.68 -10.20 -16.99
N GLN A 32 -22.97 -9.97 -17.15
CA GLN A 32 -23.52 -9.59 -18.46
C GLN A 32 -22.87 -8.28 -18.93
N ASN A 33 -22.57 -8.17 -20.23
CA ASN A 33 -21.97 -6.99 -20.85
C ASN A 33 -20.60 -6.56 -20.28
N TYR A 34 -19.84 -7.47 -19.66
CA TYR A 34 -18.50 -7.15 -19.14
C TYR A 34 -17.51 -6.62 -20.20
N HIS A 35 -17.76 -6.93 -21.48
CA HIS A 35 -16.96 -6.48 -22.63
C HIS A 35 -17.37 -5.10 -23.17
N SER A 36 -18.38 -4.46 -22.56
CA SER A 36 -18.94 -3.17 -23.00
C SER A 36 -18.88 -2.12 -21.89
N ILE A 37 -17.92 -2.26 -20.97
CA ILE A 37 -17.65 -1.28 -19.92
C ILE A 37 -16.82 -0.14 -20.51
N ASP A 38 -17.29 1.10 -20.32
CA ASP A 38 -16.63 2.31 -20.80
C ASP A 38 -15.61 2.83 -19.76
N LEU A 39 -14.64 3.64 -20.19
CA LEU A 39 -13.63 4.26 -19.32
C LEU A 39 -14.28 5.11 -18.21
N ASP A 40 -15.35 5.81 -18.54
CA ASP A 40 -16.03 6.73 -17.63
C ASP A 40 -16.81 6.00 -16.51
N MET A 41 -16.98 4.67 -16.61
CA MET A 41 -17.58 3.82 -15.58
C MET A 41 -16.59 3.34 -14.52
N VAL A 42 -15.29 3.34 -14.83
CA VAL A 42 -14.22 2.91 -13.91
C VAL A 42 -13.35 4.09 -13.42
N GLU A 43 -13.31 5.19 -14.17
CA GLU A 43 -12.63 6.42 -13.82
C GLU A 43 -13.62 7.51 -13.41
N ILE A 44 -13.88 7.61 -12.10
CA ILE A 44 -14.92 8.49 -11.54
C ILE A 44 -14.34 9.91 -11.33
N PRO A 45 -14.84 10.97 -12.00
CA PRO A 45 -14.38 12.33 -11.78
C PRO A 45 -14.66 12.85 -10.37
N TYR A 46 -13.76 13.66 -9.81
CA TYR A 46 -13.91 14.17 -8.43
C TYR A 46 -15.18 15.02 -8.21
N ASN A 47 -15.63 15.75 -9.24
CA ASN A 47 -16.74 16.70 -9.18
C ASN A 47 -18.11 16.03 -9.40
N LEU A 48 -18.14 14.71 -9.52
CA LEU A 48 -19.37 13.98 -9.77
C LEU A 48 -20.16 13.83 -8.45
N MET A 49 -21.26 14.59 -8.33
CA MET A 49 -22.20 14.46 -7.22
C MET A 49 -23.27 13.38 -7.45
N LYS A 50 -23.51 12.98 -8.72
CA LYS A 50 -24.46 11.91 -9.07
C LYS A 50 -23.93 11.13 -10.27
N PHE A 51 -23.98 9.80 -10.21
CA PHE A 51 -23.65 8.93 -11.33
C PHE A 51 -24.66 9.12 -12.47
N VAL A 52 -24.25 9.84 -13.52
CA VAL A 52 -24.99 10.00 -14.76
C VAL A 52 -24.09 9.51 -15.89
N HIS A 53 -24.56 8.55 -16.69
CA HIS A 53 -23.82 8.04 -17.84
C HIS A 53 -24.53 8.37 -19.16
N PRO A 54 -23.79 8.85 -20.19
CA PRO A 54 -22.37 9.23 -20.14
C PRO A 54 -22.14 10.48 -19.29
N LEU A 55 -20.96 10.60 -18.70
CA LEU A 55 -20.57 11.76 -17.88
C LEU A 55 -20.40 13.01 -18.78
N PRO A 56 -21.26 14.04 -18.71
CA PRO A 56 -21.14 15.19 -19.60
C PRO A 56 -19.94 16.06 -19.24
N ASP A 57 -19.12 16.40 -20.25
CA ASP A 57 -18.03 17.39 -20.21
C ASP A 57 -16.92 17.14 -19.16
N SER A 58 -16.74 15.89 -18.74
CA SER A 58 -15.65 15.52 -17.83
C SER A 58 -14.29 15.47 -18.54
N LYS A 59 -13.20 15.66 -17.78
CA LYS A 59 -11.84 15.47 -18.32
C LYS A 59 -11.61 14.02 -18.79
N ILE A 60 -12.22 13.05 -18.11
CA ILE A 60 -12.20 11.62 -18.46
C ILE A 60 -12.88 11.39 -19.81
N GLN A 61 -14.02 12.03 -20.06
CA GLN A 61 -14.71 11.93 -21.35
C GLN A 61 -13.86 12.51 -22.49
N LYS A 62 -13.12 13.59 -22.24
CA LYS A 62 -12.17 14.16 -23.22
C LYS A 62 -11.01 13.20 -23.51
N ILE A 63 -10.46 12.54 -22.48
CA ILE A 63 -9.45 11.48 -22.64
C ILE A 63 -10.02 10.34 -23.49
N ARG A 64 -11.18 9.81 -23.11
CA ARG A 64 -11.89 8.75 -23.86
C ARG A 64 -12.10 9.14 -25.33
N LYS A 65 -12.57 10.36 -25.60
CA LYS A 65 -12.80 10.87 -26.96
C LYS A 65 -11.51 10.91 -27.76
N ASP A 66 -10.44 11.45 -27.19
CA ASP A 66 -9.15 11.52 -27.87
C ASP A 66 -8.63 10.11 -28.20
N MET A 67 -8.74 9.16 -27.25
CA MET A 67 -8.33 7.78 -27.45
C MET A 67 -9.15 7.06 -28.54
N VAL A 68 -10.47 7.24 -28.59
CA VAL A 68 -11.33 6.70 -29.66
C VAL A 68 -10.96 7.30 -31.03
N LEU A 69 -10.61 8.59 -31.06
CA LEU A 69 -10.15 9.26 -32.28
C LEU A 69 -8.70 8.93 -32.65
N SER A 70 -8.00 8.13 -31.84
CA SER A 70 -6.59 7.77 -32.03
C SER A 70 -5.64 8.97 -31.95
N ILE A 71 -5.97 9.95 -31.10
CA ILE A 71 -5.14 11.13 -30.88
C ILE A 71 -4.19 10.83 -29.72
N ALA A 72 -2.90 10.79 -30.00
CA ALA A 72 -1.88 10.69 -28.95
C ALA A 72 -1.80 11.99 -28.16
N ASN A 73 -1.97 11.93 -26.83
CA ASN A 73 -1.97 13.12 -25.98
C ASN A 73 -1.72 12.76 -24.50
N GLN A 74 -1.59 13.80 -23.68
CA GLN A 74 -1.52 13.72 -22.24
C GLN A 74 -2.55 14.65 -21.60
N ARG A 75 -3.22 14.20 -20.54
CA ARG A 75 -4.16 15.03 -19.77
C ARG A 75 -4.12 14.68 -18.27
N SER A 76 -4.24 15.69 -17.43
CA SER A 76 -4.37 15.53 -15.98
C SER A 76 -5.81 15.60 -15.53
N ALA A 77 -6.27 14.63 -14.73
CA ALA A 77 -7.60 14.61 -14.16
C ALA A 77 -7.57 14.27 -12.66
N ARG A 78 -8.51 14.86 -11.91
CA ARG A 78 -8.78 14.50 -10.52
C ARG A 78 -9.92 13.49 -10.50
N VAL A 79 -9.67 12.33 -9.91
CA VAL A 79 -10.62 11.22 -9.85
C VAL A 79 -10.80 10.72 -8.42
N LYS A 80 -11.94 10.08 -8.15
CA LYS A 80 -12.19 9.30 -6.93
C LYS A 80 -11.66 7.89 -7.16
N LYS A 81 -10.73 7.43 -6.32
CA LYS A 81 -10.26 6.04 -6.30
C LYS A 81 -10.73 5.37 -5.03
N HIS A 82 -11.20 4.14 -5.16
CA HIS A 82 -11.54 3.32 -4.01
C HIS A 82 -10.29 2.60 -3.51
N LEU A 83 -10.26 2.32 -2.21
CA LEU A 83 -9.23 1.54 -1.53
C LEU A 83 -9.90 0.53 -0.60
N ASP A 84 -9.12 -0.46 -0.16
CA ASP A 84 -9.54 -1.47 0.81
C ASP A 84 -10.85 -2.16 0.43
N ASP A 85 -10.93 -2.67 -0.80
CA ASP A 85 -12.11 -3.36 -1.33
C ASP A 85 -13.39 -2.50 -1.28
N MET A 86 -13.32 -1.28 -1.83
CA MET A 86 -14.44 -0.31 -1.84
C MET A 86 -14.82 0.29 -0.49
N ARG A 87 -14.03 0.08 0.57
CA ARG A 87 -14.32 0.66 1.89
C ARG A 87 -13.97 2.14 1.97
N ARG A 88 -12.84 2.52 1.40
CA ARG A 88 -12.32 3.89 1.51
C ARG A 88 -12.30 4.57 0.15
N ILE A 89 -12.45 5.89 0.12
CA ILE A 89 -12.41 6.68 -1.11
C ILE A 89 -11.40 7.80 -0.93
N GLU A 90 -10.55 7.98 -1.94
CA GLU A 90 -9.59 9.06 -1.99
C GLU A 90 -9.73 9.85 -3.29
N VAL A 91 -9.62 11.18 -3.19
CA VAL A 91 -9.57 12.05 -4.36
C VAL A 91 -8.13 12.29 -4.75
N VAL A 92 -7.77 11.87 -5.95
CA VAL A 92 -6.38 11.82 -6.39
C VAL A 92 -6.19 12.53 -7.72
N GLU A 93 -5.03 13.16 -7.90
CA GLU A 93 -4.62 13.73 -9.17
C GLU A 93 -3.75 12.76 -9.96
N GLN A 94 -4.11 12.54 -11.22
CA GLN A 94 -3.48 11.58 -12.10
C GLN A 94 -3.20 12.19 -13.47
N ASN A 95 -2.07 11.79 -14.05
CA ASN A 95 -1.64 12.15 -15.39
C ASN A 95 -1.85 10.94 -16.30
N TYR A 96 -2.71 11.11 -17.30
CA TYR A 96 -3.05 10.09 -18.29
C TYR A 96 -2.25 10.37 -19.55
N PHE A 97 -1.50 9.37 -20.02
CA PHE A 97 -0.75 9.36 -21.26
C PHE A 97 -1.35 8.30 -22.16
N TYR A 98 -1.68 8.63 -23.40
CA TYR A 98 -2.34 7.66 -24.27
C TYR A 98 -1.94 7.82 -25.73
N ALA A 99 -1.83 6.70 -26.43
CA ALA A 99 -1.47 6.61 -27.84
C ALA A 99 -1.95 5.30 -28.46
N THR A 100 -2.16 5.29 -29.79
CA THR A 100 -2.49 4.07 -30.52
C THR A 100 -1.29 3.14 -30.63
N LEU A 101 -1.57 1.84 -30.61
CA LEU A 101 -0.55 0.82 -30.78
C LEU A 101 -0.34 0.52 -32.27
N GLY A 102 0.58 1.24 -32.92
CA GLY A 102 0.85 1.07 -34.36
C GLY A 102 -0.16 1.79 -35.27
N ASP A 103 -0.27 1.34 -36.52
CA ASP A 103 -1.09 2.00 -37.53
C ASP A 103 -2.59 1.76 -37.29
N LYS A 104 -3.38 2.85 -37.30
CA LYS A 104 -4.83 2.84 -37.00
C LYS A 104 -5.64 1.87 -37.87
N GLU A 105 -5.19 1.63 -39.11
CA GLU A 105 -5.86 0.71 -40.03
C GLU A 105 -5.66 -0.76 -39.65
N SER A 106 -4.57 -1.09 -38.95
CA SER A 106 -4.26 -2.46 -38.51
C SER A 106 -4.59 -2.71 -37.05
N ASN A 107 -4.59 -1.67 -36.21
CA ASN A 107 -4.81 -1.78 -34.77
C ASN A 107 -5.90 -0.83 -34.25
N PRO A 108 -7.07 -1.34 -33.85
CA PRO A 108 -8.16 -0.53 -33.31
C PRO A 108 -8.00 -0.17 -31.82
N PHE A 109 -6.85 -0.46 -31.20
CA PHE A 109 -6.63 -0.29 -29.77
C PHE A 109 -5.76 0.92 -29.44
N THR A 110 -6.16 1.63 -28.38
CA THR A 110 -5.39 2.73 -27.79
C THR A 110 -4.97 2.35 -26.38
N LEU A 111 -3.67 2.40 -26.11
CA LEU A 111 -3.09 2.15 -24.79
C LEU A 111 -3.07 3.46 -24.00
N GLY A 112 -3.51 3.38 -22.75
CA GLY A 112 -3.37 4.43 -21.75
C GLY A 112 -2.44 3.98 -20.63
N ILE A 113 -1.62 4.91 -20.14
CA ILE A 113 -0.79 4.78 -18.95
C ILE A 113 -1.17 5.90 -18.01
N VAL A 114 -1.44 5.56 -16.75
CA VAL A 114 -1.76 6.49 -15.70
C VAL A 114 -0.59 6.54 -14.72
N LEU A 115 -0.08 7.73 -14.48
CA LEU A 115 0.92 8.00 -13.47
C LEU A 115 0.34 8.96 -12.44
N ARG A 116 0.64 8.70 -11.16
CA ARG A 116 0.18 9.56 -10.06
C ARG A 116 1.01 10.84 -10.02
N PHE A 117 0.35 12.00 -9.94
CA PHE A 117 1.04 13.26 -9.70
C PHE A 117 1.38 13.42 -8.20
N PRO A 118 2.56 13.99 -7.82
CA PRO A 118 3.67 14.46 -8.65
C PRO A 118 4.82 13.46 -8.79
N TYR A 119 4.75 12.32 -8.11
CA TYR A 119 5.89 11.41 -7.95
C TYR A 119 5.94 10.27 -8.97
N GLY A 120 4.83 9.94 -9.61
CA GLY A 120 4.72 8.81 -10.54
C GLY A 120 5.47 9.00 -11.85
N GLU A 121 5.76 10.25 -12.23
CA GLU A 121 6.52 10.57 -13.45
C GLU A 121 8.04 10.44 -13.28
N SER A 122 8.51 10.25 -12.05
CA SER A 122 9.93 10.08 -11.76
C SER A 122 10.25 8.69 -11.25
N GLN A 123 11.40 8.17 -11.68
CA GLN A 123 11.89 6.86 -11.28
C GLN A 123 13.33 6.93 -10.82
N VAL A 124 13.62 6.18 -9.77
CA VAL A 124 14.99 5.94 -9.33
C VAL A 124 15.61 4.92 -10.26
N ARG A 125 16.79 5.24 -10.80
CA ARG A 125 17.64 4.30 -11.53
C ARG A 125 18.89 4.03 -10.73
N THR A 126 19.25 2.77 -10.64
CA THR A 126 20.43 2.32 -9.92
C THR A 126 21.50 1.88 -10.90
N VAL A 127 22.75 2.13 -10.53
CA VAL A 127 23.89 1.53 -11.23
C VAL A 127 24.07 0.08 -10.80
N GLU A 128 24.88 -0.66 -11.54
CA GLU A 128 25.23 -2.03 -11.15
C GLU A 128 25.88 -2.04 -9.75
N PRO A 129 25.38 -2.86 -8.81
CA PRO A 129 25.90 -2.89 -7.44
C PRO A 129 27.26 -3.59 -7.37
N SER A 130 28.12 -3.11 -6.48
CA SER A 130 29.41 -3.76 -6.21
C SER A 130 29.22 -5.13 -5.55
N THR A 131 30.18 -6.03 -5.74
CA THR A 131 30.17 -7.37 -5.12
C THR A 131 30.01 -7.31 -3.60
N GLU A 132 30.56 -6.30 -2.92
CA GLU A 132 30.41 -6.11 -1.47
C GLU A 132 28.98 -5.73 -1.05
N LYS A 133 28.26 -4.93 -1.84
CA LYS A 133 26.84 -4.67 -1.61
C LYS A 133 26.01 -5.93 -1.78
N VAL A 134 26.29 -6.72 -2.84
CA VAL A 134 25.62 -8.00 -3.08
C VAL A 134 25.83 -8.99 -1.92
N LYS A 135 27.07 -9.14 -1.44
CA LYS A 135 27.39 -9.96 -0.25
C LYS A 135 26.65 -9.48 0.99
N THR A 136 26.59 -8.17 1.20
CA THR A 136 25.90 -7.57 2.35
C THR A 136 24.40 -7.83 2.29
N ALA A 137 23.78 -7.62 1.13
CA ALA A 137 22.37 -7.93 0.88
C ALA A 137 22.08 -9.41 1.15
N LEU A 138 22.85 -10.33 0.56
CA LEU A 138 22.65 -11.77 0.77
C LEU A 138 22.80 -12.19 2.24
N ARG A 139 23.75 -11.59 2.98
CA ARG A 139 23.89 -11.80 4.43
C ARG A 139 22.67 -11.29 5.19
N PHE A 140 22.16 -10.11 4.85
CA PHE A 140 20.99 -9.52 5.49
C PHE A 140 19.76 -10.41 5.36
N ILE A 141 19.42 -10.86 4.13
CA ILE A 141 18.26 -11.74 3.88
C ILE A 141 18.40 -13.10 4.61
N ARG A 142 19.62 -13.57 4.91
CA ARG A 142 19.84 -14.81 5.69
C ARG A 142 19.63 -14.63 7.19
N GLN A 143 19.79 -13.41 7.71
CA GLN A 143 19.79 -13.12 9.14
C GLN A 143 18.51 -12.44 9.64
N ARG A 144 17.62 -12.08 8.71
CA ARG A 144 16.43 -11.30 8.98
C ARG A 144 15.20 -11.91 8.34
N ASN A 145 14.07 -11.66 8.97
CA ASN A 145 12.77 -11.94 8.38
C ASN A 145 12.50 -10.88 7.31
N VAL A 146 12.69 -11.28 6.05
CA VAL A 146 12.51 -10.43 4.87
C VAL A 146 11.53 -11.16 3.95
N ARG A 147 10.43 -10.50 3.62
CA ARG A 147 9.51 -10.93 2.58
C ARG A 147 9.90 -10.27 1.27
N ILE A 148 9.98 -11.06 0.22
CA ILE A 148 10.25 -10.60 -1.15
C ILE A 148 8.98 -10.87 -1.95
N ALA A 149 8.54 -9.87 -2.72
CA ALA A 149 7.36 -9.98 -3.58
C ALA A 149 7.51 -11.12 -4.58
N ASP A 150 6.40 -11.78 -4.88
CA ASP A 150 6.38 -12.97 -5.73
C ASP A 150 6.33 -12.57 -7.21
N TRP A 151 7.36 -11.86 -7.67
CA TRP A 151 7.49 -11.34 -9.02
C TRP A 151 8.40 -12.21 -9.88
N ILE A 152 8.21 -12.09 -11.20
CA ILE A 152 9.12 -12.68 -12.18
C ILE A 152 10.32 -11.75 -12.33
N TYR A 153 11.39 -12.05 -11.58
CA TYR A 153 12.62 -11.25 -11.62
C TYR A 153 13.38 -11.46 -12.91
N CYS A 154 13.74 -12.70 -13.25
CA CYS A 154 14.29 -13.08 -14.54
C CYS A 154 13.73 -14.43 -14.99
N ASN A 155 13.53 -14.57 -16.29
CA ASN A 155 13.01 -15.80 -16.88
C ASN A 155 14.15 -16.47 -17.66
N SER A 156 14.65 -17.59 -17.15
CA SER A 156 15.34 -18.57 -18.00
C SER A 156 14.29 -19.65 -18.30
N THR A 157 13.72 -19.60 -19.50
CA THR A 157 12.75 -20.54 -20.07
C THR A 157 11.38 -20.66 -19.37
N ALA A 158 10.33 -20.27 -20.10
CA ALA A 158 8.94 -20.15 -19.68
C ALA A 158 8.20 -21.48 -19.40
N GLU A 159 8.89 -22.56 -19.07
CA GLU A 159 8.30 -23.90 -18.89
C GLU A 159 8.77 -24.66 -17.64
N ASP A 160 9.73 -24.14 -16.87
CA ASP A 160 10.07 -24.76 -15.58
C ASP A 160 9.18 -24.19 -14.48
N ASP A 161 8.66 -25.08 -13.63
CA ASP A 161 7.86 -24.78 -12.44
C ASP A 161 8.31 -23.45 -11.82
N ILE A 162 7.37 -22.55 -11.60
CA ILE A 162 7.56 -21.31 -10.84
C ILE A 162 7.90 -21.74 -9.41
N GLY A 163 9.16 -22.14 -9.20
CA GLY A 163 9.74 -22.31 -7.89
C GLY A 163 9.63 -20.99 -7.15
N ASP A 164 9.72 -21.07 -5.82
CA ASP A 164 9.66 -19.93 -4.92
C ASP A 164 10.44 -18.73 -5.50
N THR A 165 9.72 -17.68 -5.87
CA THR A 165 10.24 -16.46 -6.48
C THR A 165 11.31 -15.80 -5.60
N GLU A 166 11.24 -16.02 -4.29
CA GLU A 166 12.26 -15.64 -3.33
C GLU A 166 13.56 -16.45 -3.52
N GLU A 167 13.45 -17.76 -3.71
CA GLU A 167 14.59 -18.65 -3.95
C GLU A 167 15.29 -18.29 -5.27
N SER A 168 14.50 -17.97 -6.31
CA SER A 168 15.02 -17.45 -7.58
C SER A 168 15.87 -16.19 -7.37
N PHE A 169 15.34 -15.19 -6.62
CA PHE A 169 16.09 -13.99 -6.29
C PHE A 169 17.39 -14.28 -5.50
N ARG A 170 17.33 -15.18 -4.52
CA ARG A 170 18.51 -15.63 -3.77
C ARG A 170 19.53 -16.33 -4.67
N GLY A 171 19.07 -17.07 -5.68
CA GLY A 171 19.89 -17.67 -6.74
C GLY A 171 20.70 -16.62 -7.49
N TYR A 172 20.04 -15.54 -7.97
CA TYR A 172 20.73 -14.45 -8.69
C TYR A 172 21.82 -13.77 -7.87
N LEU A 173 21.59 -13.56 -6.57
CA LEU A 173 22.62 -12.97 -5.71
C LEU A 173 23.85 -13.88 -5.57
N LYS A 174 23.67 -15.20 -5.53
CA LYS A 174 24.79 -16.16 -5.49
C LYS A 174 25.54 -16.17 -6.82
N GLU A 175 24.81 -16.24 -7.95
CA GLU A 175 25.39 -16.21 -9.30
C GLU A 175 26.27 -14.97 -9.51
N LYS A 176 25.77 -13.79 -9.10
CA LYS A 176 26.52 -12.53 -9.20
C LYS A 176 27.79 -12.54 -8.36
N ILE A 177 27.80 -13.20 -7.20
CA ILE A 177 29.02 -13.32 -6.37
C ILE A 177 30.04 -14.25 -7.03
N GLU A 178 29.59 -15.33 -7.66
CA GLU A 178 30.46 -16.37 -8.24
C GLU A 178 31.03 -15.97 -9.61
N THR A 179 30.23 -15.32 -10.46
CA THR A 179 30.56 -15.05 -11.87
C THR A 179 30.82 -13.58 -12.18
N ASP A 180 30.59 -12.70 -11.21
CA ASP A 180 30.54 -11.23 -11.38
C ASP A 180 29.57 -10.76 -12.48
N ARG A 181 28.59 -11.59 -12.87
CA ARG A 181 27.54 -11.24 -13.83
C ARG A 181 26.19 -11.75 -13.34
N ILE A 182 25.12 -11.17 -13.90
CA ILE A 182 23.77 -11.74 -13.81
C ILE A 182 23.44 -12.26 -15.21
N ALA A 183 24.01 -13.41 -15.58
CA ALA A 183 23.94 -13.93 -16.95
C ALA A 183 22.52 -14.41 -17.32
N SER A 184 21.70 -14.71 -16.32
CA SER A 184 20.33 -15.23 -16.40
C SER A 184 19.25 -14.18 -16.72
N CYS A 185 19.60 -12.90 -16.87
CA CYS A 185 18.63 -11.80 -17.00
C CYS A 185 18.79 -10.99 -18.32
N PRO A 186 18.09 -11.35 -19.41
CA PRO A 186 18.26 -10.69 -20.70
C PRO A 186 17.67 -9.27 -20.76
N TYR A 187 16.60 -9.01 -20.00
CA TYR A 187 15.90 -7.72 -20.05
C TYR A 187 16.55 -6.66 -19.16
N GLU A 188 16.70 -5.44 -19.68
CA GLU A 188 17.23 -4.30 -18.90
C GLU A 188 16.34 -3.96 -17.70
N ALA A 189 15.02 -4.00 -17.87
CA ALA A 189 14.06 -3.73 -16.79
C ALA A 189 14.23 -4.69 -15.61
N SER A 190 14.41 -5.99 -15.88
CA SER A 190 14.70 -7.02 -14.87
C SER A 190 16.00 -6.72 -14.11
N ARG A 191 17.08 -6.37 -14.83
CA ARG A 191 18.36 -6.00 -14.21
C ARG A 191 18.22 -4.77 -13.31
N GLN A 192 17.51 -3.74 -13.78
CA GLN A 192 17.27 -2.52 -12.99
C GLN A 192 16.47 -2.81 -11.72
N LEU A 193 15.45 -3.67 -11.78
CA LEU A 193 14.71 -4.10 -10.60
C LEU A 193 15.63 -4.81 -9.59
N ILE A 194 16.44 -5.77 -10.04
CA ILE A 194 17.38 -6.50 -9.17
C ILE A 194 18.42 -5.56 -8.54
N TYR A 195 18.97 -4.63 -9.31
CA TYR A 195 19.92 -3.64 -8.78
C TYR A 195 19.29 -2.76 -7.71
N MET A 196 18.06 -2.29 -7.95
CA MET A 196 17.29 -1.52 -6.98
C MET A 196 17.04 -2.31 -5.69
N MET A 197 16.61 -3.56 -5.81
CA MET A 197 16.42 -4.48 -4.68
C MET A 197 17.70 -4.65 -3.85
N ILE A 198 18.86 -4.82 -4.50
CA ILE A 198 20.15 -4.98 -3.80
C ILE A 198 20.53 -3.69 -3.04
N GLU A 199 20.35 -2.52 -3.66
CA GLU A 199 20.59 -1.24 -3.01
C GLU A 199 19.65 -1.03 -1.80
N GLU A 200 18.38 -1.36 -1.95
CA GLU A 200 17.40 -1.25 -0.86
C GLU A 200 17.72 -2.18 0.31
N LEU A 201 18.08 -3.44 0.04
CA LEU A 201 18.55 -4.39 1.07
C LEU A 201 19.82 -3.90 1.76
N TYR A 202 20.75 -3.30 1.01
CA TYR A 202 21.94 -2.69 1.57
C TYR A 202 21.58 -1.53 2.51
N ILE A 203 20.65 -0.65 2.12
CA ILE A 203 20.13 0.43 2.98
C ILE A 203 19.47 -0.14 4.24
N MET A 204 18.61 -1.17 4.11
CA MET A 204 17.99 -1.83 5.26
C MET A 204 19.02 -2.43 6.22
N SER A 205 20.13 -2.97 5.71
CA SER A 205 21.21 -3.50 6.55
C SER A 205 21.91 -2.40 7.38
N LYS A 206 22.03 -1.18 6.83
CA LYS A 206 22.54 -0.01 7.56
C LYS A 206 21.56 0.45 8.62
N PHE A 207 20.26 0.46 8.30
CA PHE A 207 19.22 0.74 9.27
C PHE A 207 19.26 -0.26 10.43
N GLU A 208 19.43 -1.55 10.15
CA GLU A 208 19.60 -2.57 11.19
C GLU A 208 20.81 -2.26 12.10
N ASN A 209 21.95 -1.87 11.53
CA ASN A 209 23.12 -1.50 12.32
C ASN A 209 22.85 -0.27 13.20
N TRP A 210 22.15 0.74 12.66
CA TRP A 210 21.73 1.93 13.41
C TRP A 210 20.80 1.56 14.57
N THR A 211 19.80 0.70 14.38
CA THR A 211 18.90 0.27 15.47
C THR A 211 19.65 -0.42 16.63
N LYS A 212 20.83 -1.00 16.36
CA LYS A 212 21.66 -1.69 17.35
C LYS A 212 22.69 -0.78 18.03
N THR A 213 23.30 0.13 17.28
CA THR A 213 24.51 0.85 17.71
C THR A 213 24.38 2.38 17.71
N GLY A 214 23.30 2.92 17.14
CA GLY A 214 23.14 4.34 16.83
C GLY A 214 23.95 4.81 15.61
N VAL A 215 24.75 3.92 15.01
CA VAL A 215 25.61 4.22 13.87
C VAL A 215 25.18 3.38 12.66
N ALA A 216 25.01 4.00 11.50
CA ALA A 216 24.58 3.29 10.29
C ALA A 216 25.69 2.42 9.66
N ASP A 217 26.92 2.90 9.63
CA ASP A 217 28.05 2.16 9.02
C ASP A 217 29.38 2.52 9.70
N ARG A 218 30.39 1.65 9.58
CA ARG A 218 31.75 1.88 10.10
C ARG A 218 32.40 3.13 9.52
N GLU A 219 32.01 3.52 8.31
CA GLU A 219 32.48 4.75 7.65
C GLU A 219 31.88 6.02 8.27
N PHE A 220 30.66 5.95 8.82
CA PHE A 220 29.96 7.08 9.44
C PHE A 220 30.00 6.96 10.96
N LYS A 221 31.15 7.25 11.57
CA LYS A 221 31.36 7.08 13.02
C LYS A 221 30.53 8.00 13.92
N ARG A 222 29.80 8.98 13.37
CA ARG A 222 28.89 9.84 14.13
C ARG A 222 27.48 9.25 14.07
N PRO A 223 26.75 9.18 15.20
CA PRO A 223 25.35 8.78 15.18
C PRO A 223 24.56 9.64 14.21
N LEU A 224 23.81 8.99 13.31
CA LEU A 224 22.78 9.69 12.53
C LEU A 224 21.67 10.03 13.52
N ASP A 225 21.55 11.32 13.82
CA ASP A 225 20.63 11.87 14.81
C ASP A 225 20.65 11.15 16.17
N GLN A 226 21.49 11.65 17.06
CA GLN A 226 21.65 11.06 18.38
C GLN A 226 20.38 11.16 19.23
N SER A 227 19.56 12.20 19.06
CA SER A 227 18.29 12.35 19.77
C SER A 227 17.32 11.26 19.35
N ALA A 228 17.13 11.09 18.03
CA ALA A 228 16.22 10.08 17.49
C ALA A 228 16.62 8.66 17.93
N TYR A 229 17.92 8.38 18.05
CA TYR A 229 18.37 7.09 18.57
C TYR A 229 18.03 6.88 20.05
N PHE A 230 18.17 7.92 20.89
CA PHE A 230 17.77 7.84 22.30
C PHE A 230 16.27 7.63 22.45
N ASP A 231 15.46 8.39 21.72
CA ASP A 231 14.01 8.25 21.71
C ASP A 231 13.62 6.83 21.28
N PHE A 232 14.22 6.32 20.19
CA PHE A 232 14.00 4.95 19.73
C PHE A 232 14.30 3.91 20.83
N LYS A 233 15.39 4.08 21.59
CA LYS A 233 15.76 3.18 22.68
C LYS A 233 14.84 3.29 23.89
N GLU A 234 14.37 4.48 24.20
CA GLU A 234 13.37 4.68 25.24
C GLU A 234 12.07 3.94 24.89
N TYR A 235 11.51 4.18 23.71
CA TYR A 235 10.29 3.50 23.25
C TYR A 235 10.44 1.97 23.15
N GLN A 236 11.63 1.48 22.78
CA GLN A 236 11.92 0.06 22.77
C GLN A 236 11.84 -0.54 24.19
N ASN A 237 12.28 0.18 25.22
CA ASN A 237 12.32 -0.31 26.59
C ASN A 237 10.95 -0.31 27.28
N GLU A 238 10.03 0.54 26.85
CA GLU A 238 8.68 0.61 27.44
C GLU A 238 7.79 -0.60 27.09
N ASN A 239 8.27 -1.55 26.26
CA ASN A 239 7.56 -2.74 25.80
C ASN A 239 6.23 -2.43 25.09
N HIS A 240 6.06 -1.22 24.57
CA HIS A 240 4.86 -0.81 23.83
C HIS A 240 4.97 -1.08 22.34
N LEU A 241 6.21 -1.10 21.84
CA LEU A 241 6.52 -1.34 20.45
C LEU A 241 7.00 -2.77 20.24
N HIS A 242 6.17 -3.57 19.58
CA HIS A 242 6.48 -4.98 19.36
C HIS A 242 7.34 -5.17 18.11
N TRP A 243 6.91 -4.57 17.00
CA TRP A 243 7.53 -4.73 15.70
C TRP A 243 7.65 -3.41 14.97
N ILE A 244 8.69 -3.29 14.17
CA ILE A 244 8.79 -2.29 13.12
C ILE A 244 9.04 -2.99 11.79
N PHE A 245 8.63 -2.37 10.70
CA PHE A 245 8.89 -2.88 9.37
C PHE A 245 9.22 -1.76 8.40
N LEU A 246 9.92 -2.14 7.34
CA LEU A 246 10.26 -1.25 6.24
C LEU A 246 9.94 -1.99 4.95
N ALA A 247 8.91 -1.51 4.27
CA ALA A 247 8.44 -1.98 2.98
C ALA A 247 8.95 -1.05 1.89
N THR A 248 9.54 -1.55 0.81
CA THR A 248 10.11 -0.73 -0.25
C THR A 248 9.34 -0.86 -1.55
N ARG A 249 9.60 0.09 -2.47
CA ARG A 249 8.99 0.13 -3.80
C ARG A 249 9.37 -1.06 -4.69
N SER A 250 10.43 -1.80 -4.37
CA SER A 250 10.86 -2.96 -5.16
C SER A 250 10.22 -4.28 -4.74
N GLY A 251 9.22 -4.27 -3.84
CA GLY A 251 8.60 -5.51 -3.38
C GLY A 251 9.23 -6.12 -2.13
N ILE A 252 10.14 -5.43 -1.42
CA ILE A 252 10.84 -5.99 -0.25
C ILE A 252 10.24 -5.45 1.04
N THR A 253 9.92 -6.32 1.99
CA THR A 253 9.52 -5.92 3.34
C THR A 253 10.39 -6.61 4.37
N ALA A 254 11.11 -5.85 5.19
CA ALA A 254 11.91 -6.37 6.29
C ALA A 254 11.23 -6.06 7.63
N TYR A 255 11.33 -7.00 8.58
CA TYR A 255 10.72 -6.90 9.90
C TYR A 255 11.77 -6.95 11.01
N TRP A 256 11.66 -6.04 12.00
CA TRP A 256 12.50 -6.03 13.19
C TRP A 256 11.65 -6.24 14.44
N ARG A 257 12.00 -7.27 15.21
CA ARG A 257 11.44 -7.51 16.54
C ARG A 257 12.12 -6.58 17.55
N LEU A 258 11.34 -5.71 18.19
CA LEU A 258 11.86 -4.79 19.22
C LEU A 258 11.60 -5.29 20.64
N TYR A 259 10.47 -5.96 20.85
CA TYR A 259 10.15 -6.60 22.12
C TYR A 259 10.35 -8.12 22.02
N GLN A 260 11.20 -8.68 22.89
CA GLN A 260 11.63 -10.09 22.78
C GLN A 260 10.47 -11.09 22.96
N LEU A 261 9.46 -10.74 23.76
CA LEU A 261 8.27 -11.57 23.99
C LEU A 261 7.14 -11.27 22.99
N ALA A 262 7.37 -10.45 21.98
CA ALA A 262 6.39 -10.22 20.93
C ALA A 262 6.16 -11.52 20.13
N ASN A 263 4.89 -11.89 19.95
CA ASN A 263 4.50 -13.08 19.20
C ASN A 263 4.91 -12.95 17.72
N GLU A 264 5.68 -13.91 17.23
CA GLU A 264 6.12 -13.99 15.82
C GLU A 264 5.01 -14.48 14.88
N GLU A 265 3.98 -15.14 15.40
CA GLU A 265 2.87 -15.61 14.56
C GLU A 265 2.09 -14.43 13.96
N HIS A 266 1.92 -13.34 14.72
CA HIS A 266 1.24 -12.14 14.23
C HIS A 266 2.02 -11.46 13.09
N ILE A 267 3.35 -11.45 13.15
CA ILE A 267 4.15 -10.87 12.06
C ILE A 267 4.13 -11.75 10.82
N ARG A 268 4.12 -13.08 11.01
CA ARG A 268 3.92 -14.03 9.90
C ARG A 268 2.57 -13.80 9.23
N GLN A 269 1.48 -13.74 9.98
CA GLN A 269 0.14 -13.49 9.43
C GLN A 269 0.04 -12.13 8.71
N PHE A 270 0.66 -11.08 9.27
CA PHE A 270 0.71 -9.78 8.63
C PHE A 270 1.47 -9.85 7.30
N SER A 271 2.62 -10.53 7.29
CA SER A 271 3.43 -10.72 6.09
C SER A 271 2.73 -11.59 5.03
N ASP A 272 2.02 -12.64 5.44
CA ASP A 272 1.30 -13.54 4.54
C ASP A 272 0.09 -12.84 3.91
N ALA A 273 -0.59 -11.96 4.65
CA ALA A 273 -1.67 -11.13 4.15
C ALA A 273 -1.19 -9.99 3.22
N ASN A 274 0.11 -9.68 3.24
CA ASN A 274 0.71 -8.58 2.50
C ASN A 274 1.99 -9.04 1.76
N PRO A 275 1.88 -10.02 0.83
CA PRO A 275 3.04 -10.63 0.18
C PRO A 275 3.78 -9.64 -0.74
N ASN A 276 3.04 -8.71 -1.35
CA ASN A 276 3.57 -7.71 -2.28
C ASN A 276 3.49 -6.33 -1.64
N SER A 277 4.63 -5.74 -1.28
CA SER A 277 4.66 -4.47 -0.54
C SER A 277 3.86 -3.36 -1.21
N ILE A 278 4.08 -3.12 -2.51
CA ILE A 278 3.45 -2.01 -3.24
C ILE A 278 1.97 -2.22 -3.59
N GLU A 279 1.46 -3.45 -3.47
CA GLU A 279 0.03 -3.77 -3.69
C GLU A 279 -0.72 -3.86 -2.35
N SER A 280 0.00 -3.75 -1.23
CA SER A 280 -0.59 -3.80 0.10
C SER A 280 -1.33 -2.51 0.40
N SER A 281 -2.54 -2.64 0.94
CA SER A 281 -3.40 -1.49 1.29
C SER A 281 -2.71 -0.44 2.16
N TYR A 282 -1.96 -0.88 3.18
CA TYR A 282 -1.22 0.03 4.05
C TYR A 282 -0.19 0.85 3.27
N TYR A 283 0.43 0.26 2.24
CA TYR A 283 1.46 0.92 1.45
C TYR A 283 0.84 1.98 0.54
N GLU A 284 -0.20 1.60 -0.21
CA GLU A 284 -0.95 2.52 -1.08
C GLU A 284 -1.46 3.74 -0.31
N ARG A 285 -2.18 3.51 0.78
CA ARG A 285 -2.72 4.55 1.67
C ARG A 285 -1.64 5.48 2.19
N THR A 286 -0.52 4.91 2.64
CA THR A 286 0.57 5.70 3.24
C THR A 286 1.21 6.63 2.21
N ILE A 287 1.52 6.13 1.02
CA ILE A 287 2.10 6.97 -0.03
C ILE A 287 1.10 8.07 -0.48
N ASN A 288 -0.20 7.78 -0.47
CA ASN A 288 -1.21 8.76 -0.89
C ASN A 288 -1.52 9.84 0.17
N ALA A 289 -1.56 9.47 1.44
CA ALA A 289 -1.89 10.38 2.54
C ALA A 289 -0.85 11.49 2.74
N THR A 290 0.44 11.17 2.61
CA THR A 290 1.51 12.18 2.74
C THR A 290 1.37 13.30 1.70
N TYR A 291 0.79 13.02 0.54
CA TYR A 291 0.60 14.03 -0.50
C TYR A 291 -0.71 14.81 -0.36
N THR A 292 -1.82 14.11 -0.08
CA THR A 292 -3.16 14.72 -0.02
C THR A 292 -3.26 15.84 1.03
N TYR A 293 -2.53 15.71 2.14
CA TYR A 293 -2.57 16.67 3.24
C TYR A 293 -1.30 17.53 3.37
N GLY A 294 -0.31 17.36 2.47
CA GLY A 294 1.01 18.00 2.53
C GLY A 294 1.26 19.11 1.51
N ALA A 295 0.26 19.53 0.73
CA ALA A 295 0.46 20.42 -0.42
C ALA A 295 0.95 21.84 -0.06
N ASP A 296 0.69 22.33 1.16
CA ASP A 296 1.21 23.63 1.64
C ASP A 296 2.39 23.49 2.61
N HIS A 297 2.62 22.30 3.18
CA HIS A 297 3.71 22.01 4.10
C HIS A 297 4.14 20.55 3.90
N ILE A 298 5.25 20.34 3.19
CA ILE A 298 5.96 19.04 3.08
C ILE A 298 6.51 18.57 4.45
N HIS A 299 6.19 19.29 5.53
CA HIS A 299 6.58 19.04 6.91
C HIS A 299 5.43 18.59 7.82
N GLY A 300 4.23 18.33 7.29
CA GLY A 300 3.18 17.66 8.06
C GLY A 300 3.50 16.17 8.18
N ASP A 301 3.81 15.70 9.39
CA ASP A 301 3.95 14.28 9.72
C ASP A 301 2.59 13.58 9.57
N HIS A 302 2.25 13.20 8.35
CA HIS A 302 1.02 12.46 8.06
C HIS A 302 1.27 10.96 8.26
N HIS A 303 0.54 10.40 9.22
CA HIS A 303 0.60 8.98 9.56
C HIS A 303 -0.70 8.30 9.19
N ILE A 304 -0.58 7.14 8.54
CA ILE A 304 -1.72 6.26 8.31
C ILE A 304 -1.87 5.31 9.48
N TYR A 305 -3.10 5.23 9.99
CA TYR A 305 -3.48 4.30 11.02
C TYR A 305 -4.32 3.19 10.40
N SER A 306 -3.87 1.96 10.56
CA SER A 306 -4.54 0.76 10.08
C SER A 306 -4.64 -0.24 11.22
N LEU A 307 -5.76 -0.95 11.31
CA LEU A 307 -5.90 -2.03 12.27
C LEU A 307 -5.59 -3.35 11.60
N PHE A 308 -4.72 -4.12 12.24
CA PHE A 308 -4.42 -5.48 11.85
C PHE A 308 -4.94 -6.45 12.90
N PHE A 309 -5.68 -7.45 12.44
CA PHE A 309 -6.27 -8.48 13.28
C PHE A 309 -5.47 -9.77 13.08
N GLY A 310 -4.69 -10.15 14.10
CA GLY A 310 -4.06 -11.47 14.13
C GLY A 310 -5.15 -12.54 14.24
N ILE A 311 -5.14 -13.52 13.36
CA ILE A 311 -6.11 -14.62 13.35
C ILE A 311 -5.71 -15.59 14.46
N SER A 312 -6.58 -15.83 15.45
CA SER A 312 -6.47 -17.02 16.30
C SER A 312 -7.24 -18.17 15.63
N ASN A 313 -6.53 -19.09 14.95
CA ASN A 313 -7.05 -20.37 14.43
C ASN A 313 -8.47 -20.34 13.82
N ILE A 314 -8.63 -19.75 12.64
CA ILE A 314 -9.79 -19.97 11.75
C ILE A 314 -9.24 -20.28 10.34
N PRO A 315 -9.81 -21.26 9.60
CA PRO A 315 -9.29 -21.67 8.30
C PRO A 315 -9.24 -20.50 7.33
N THR A 316 -8.11 -20.41 6.64
CA THR A 316 -7.82 -19.54 5.51
C THR A 316 -8.93 -19.55 4.47
N ASN A 317 -9.84 -18.58 4.56
CA ASN A 317 -10.66 -18.02 3.49
C ASN A 317 -11.37 -16.82 4.12
N ASN A 318 -10.91 -15.60 3.86
CA ASN A 318 -11.43 -14.30 4.34
C ASN A 318 -10.56 -13.56 5.37
N SER A 319 -9.26 -13.39 5.09
CA SER A 319 -8.49 -12.27 5.68
C SER A 319 -8.91 -10.90 5.10
N HIS A 320 -9.78 -10.90 4.10
CA HIS A 320 -10.63 -9.77 3.73
C HIS A 320 -12.04 -10.10 4.20
N MET A 321 -12.59 -9.37 5.17
CA MET A 321 -14.03 -9.36 5.38
C MET A 321 -14.70 -8.67 4.18
N SER A 322 -14.81 -9.43 3.08
CA SER A 322 -15.79 -9.20 2.03
C SER A 322 -17.15 -9.58 2.60
N PHE A 323 -17.99 -8.59 2.87
CA PHE A 323 -19.43 -8.82 2.94
C PHE A 323 -19.97 -8.81 1.50
N ASP A 324 -19.75 -9.89 0.77
CA ASP A 324 -20.56 -10.17 -0.42
C ASP A 324 -21.96 -10.53 0.06
N ASN A 325 -22.86 -9.56 0.02
CA ASN A 325 -24.23 -9.67 0.54
C ASN A 325 -25.15 -10.58 -0.30
N HIS A 326 -24.61 -11.44 -1.17
CA HIS A 326 -25.37 -12.41 -1.95
C HIS A 326 -24.56 -13.69 -2.21
N THR A 327 -24.34 -14.47 -1.17
CA THR A 327 -24.21 -15.92 -1.34
C THR A 327 -25.27 -16.61 -0.49
N ASN A 328 -26.13 -17.36 -1.15
CA ASN A 328 -27.14 -18.19 -0.50
C ASN A 328 -26.41 -19.15 0.45
N ALA A 329 -26.51 -18.88 1.74
CA ALA A 329 -26.10 -19.78 2.79
C ALA A 329 -26.94 -21.06 2.67
N THR A 330 -26.37 -22.10 2.09
CA THR A 330 -26.80 -23.46 2.42
C THR A 330 -26.44 -23.67 3.88
N GLU A 331 -27.45 -23.94 4.72
CA GLU A 331 -27.35 -24.23 6.14
C GLU A 331 -26.31 -25.33 6.40
N GLY A 332 -25.09 -24.92 6.71
CA GLY A 332 -24.05 -25.74 7.30
C GLY A 332 -23.66 -25.10 8.62
N ASN A 333 -23.92 -25.82 9.73
CA ASN A 333 -23.65 -25.44 11.12
C ASN A 333 -22.69 -24.25 11.29
N MET A 334 -23.25 -23.08 11.63
CA MET A 334 -22.49 -21.97 12.23
C MET A 334 -21.91 -22.47 13.56
N GLY A 335 -20.68 -22.96 13.54
CA GLY A 335 -19.86 -23.04 14.74
C GLY A 335 -19.67 -21.62 15.27
N SER A 336 -19.92 -21.41 16.57
CA SER A 336 -19.80 -20.11 17.23
C SER A 336 -18.44 -19.48 16.93
N SER A 337 -18.43 -18.33 16.26
CA SER A 337 -17.25 -17.48 16.18
C SER A 337 -16.84 -17.10 17.60
N THR A 338 -15.65 -17.52 18.04
CA THR A 338 -15.08 -17.03 19.30
C THR A 338 -14.92 -15.51 19.21
N PRO A 339 -15.31 -14.75 20.26
CA PRO A 339 -15.20 -13.29 20.23
C PRO A 339 -13.76 -12.85 19.97
N MET A 340 -13.58 -11.81 19.13
CA MET A 340 -12.26 -11.28 18.83
C MET A 340 -11.65 -10.68 20.09
N SER A 341 -10.57 -11.28 20.60
CA SER A 341 -9.86 -10.76 21.76
C SER A 341 -8.89 -9.64 21.37
N SER A 342 -8.91 -8.53 22.12
CA SER A 342 -7.94 -7.42 22.03
C SER A 342 -6.47 -7.87 22.06
N SER A 343 -6.19 -9.05 22.63
CA SER A 343 -4.85 -9.62 22.75
C SER A 343 -4.21 -10.00 21.41
N HIS A 344 -5.00 -10.17 20.35
CA HIS A 344 -4.53 -10.52 19.01
C HIS A 344 -4.59 -9.33 18.03
N MET A 345 -5.00 -8.15 18.50
CA MET A 345 -5.15 -6.96 17.67
C MET A 345 -3.90 -6.08 17.74
N TYR A 346 -3.49 -5.56 16.59
CA TYR A 346 -2.40 -4.60 16.47
C TYR A 346 -2.88 -3.34 15.77
N LEU A 347 -2.47 -2.19 16.30
CA LEU A 347 -2.50 -0.94 15.57
C LEU A 347 -1.21 -0.85 14.74
N VAL A 348 -1.37 -0.75 13.43
CA VAL A 348 -0.30 -0.49 12.48
C VAL A 348 -0.31 1.01 12.18
N ILE A 349 0.80 1.68 12.45
CA ILE A 349 0.99 3.08 12.09
C ILE A 349 2.08 3.12 11.03
N ALA A 350 1.81 3.76 9.90
CA ALA A 350 2.71 3.78 8.76
C ALA A 350 2.97 5.20 8.26
N THR A 351 4.19 5.44 7.79
CA THR A 351 4.63 6.71 7.21
C THR A 351 5.48 6.48 5.97
N ALA A 352 5.38 7.37 4.99
CA ALA A 352 6.11 7.28 3.73
C ALA A 352 7.52 7.83 3.91
N ILE A 353 8.51 7.11 3.39
CA ILE A 353 9.88 7.60 3.25
C ILE A 353 10.05 8.16 1.83
N TRP A 354 10.43 9.42 1.74
CA TRP A 354 10.69 10.11 0.48
C TRP A 354 12.19 10.33 0.28
N MET A 355 12.66 10.08 -0.93
CA MET A 355 13.98 10.51 -1.36
C MET A 355 13.85 11.86 -2.06
N ASN A 356 14.66 12.82 -1.61
CA ASN A 356 14.79 14.11 -2.24
C ASN A 356 16.05 14.11 -3.12
N GLN A 357 15.89 14.46 -4.40
CA GLN A 357 17.04 14.70 -5.27
C GLN A 357 17.55 16.13 -5.04
N THR A 358 18.76 16.26 -4.46
CA THR A 358 19.48 17.54 -4.47
C THR A 358 20.00 17.80 -5.88
N VAL A 359 19.20 18.46 -6.72
CA VAL A 359 19.62 18.83 -8.08
C VAL A 359 20.61 20.00 -7.99
N HIS A 360 21.85 19.79 -8.41
CA HIS A 360 22.91 20.82 -8.45
C HIS A 360 22.72 21.90 -9.53
N THR A 361 21.53 22.05 -10.13
CA THR A 361 21.26 23.08 -11.14
C THR A 361 20.03 23.94 -10.77
N PRO A 362 20.11 25.27 -10.92
CA PRO A 362 19.12 26.22 -10.39
C PRO A 362 17.78 26.28 -11.14
N LYS A 363 17.48 25.32 -12.04
CA LYS A 363 16.30 25.36 -12.92
C LYS A 363 15.35 24.15 -12.81
N GLN A 364 15.61 23.19 -11.92
CA GLN A 364 14.70 22.06 -11.72
C GLN A 364 14.25 22.02 -10.26
N THR A 365 12.93 22.05 -10.06
CA THR A 365 12.30 21.79 -8.76
C THR A 365 12.67 20.39 -8.31
N ALA A 366 13.15 20.25 -7.07
CA ALA A 366 13.46 18.96 -6.46
C ALA A 366 12.24 18.03 -6.56
N GLN A 367 12.42 16.86 -7.18
CA GLN A 367 11.34 15.89 -7.35
C GLN A 367 11.47 14.80 -6.29
N ASN A 368 10.48 14.72 -5.41
CA ASN A 368 10.42 13.71 -4.36
C ASN A 368 9.90 12.40 -4.93
N VAL A 369 10.63 11.31 -4.70
CA VAL A 369 10.23 9.95 -5.13
C VAL A 369 10.05 9.09 -3.89
N PRO A 370 8.97 8.31 -3.77
CA PRO A 370 8.80 7.43 -2.62
C PRO A 370 9.87 6.33 -2.67
N PHE A 371 10.58 6.17 -1.57
CA PHE A 371 11.50 5.06 -1.33
C PHE A 371 10.73 3.83 -0.84
N GLY A 372 9.85 4.05 0.13
CA GLY A 372 9.16 2.99 0.83
C GLY A 372 8.23 3.51 1.92
N VAL A 373 7.75 2.59 2.75
CA VAL A 373 6.87 2.82 3.88
C VAL A 373 7.52 2.23 5.13
N PHE A 374 7.73 3.07 6.14
CA PHE A 374 8.11 2.64 7.47
C PHE A 374 6.85 2.43 8.30
N GLY A 375 6.76 1.30 8.98
CA GLY A 375 5.62 0.97 9.82
C GLY A 375 6.02 0.51 11.20
N VAL A 376 5.16 0.79 12.16
CA VAL A 376 5.25 0.32 13.54
C VAL A 376 4.00 -0.46 13.90
N MET A 377 4.17 -1.56 14.63
CA MET A 377 3.06 -2.39 15.11
C MET A 377 3.02 -2.37 16.63
N LEU A 378 1.92 -1.83 17.15
CA LEU A 378 1.66 -1.66 18.57
C LEU A 378 0.53 -2.61 18.99
N PRO A 379 0.64 -3.33 20.11
CA PRO A 379 -0.47 -4.11 20.63
C PRO A 379 -1.64 -3.19 20.93
N TYR A 380 -2.80 -3.49 20.34
CA TYR A 380 -3.97 -2.64 20.46
C TYR A 380 -4.40 -2.47 21.92
N LYS A 381 -4.32 -3.53 22.73
CA LYS A 381 -4.60 -3.48 24.19
C LYS A 381 -3.77 -2.40 24.91
N THR A 382 -2.50 -2.24 24.55
CA THR A 382 -1.59 -1.27 25.15
C THR A 382 -1.97 0.15 24.75
N VAL A 383 -2.16 0.39 23.44
CA VAL A 383 -2.56 1.70 22.91
C VAL A 383 -3.90 2.13 23.48
N ARG A 384 -4.85 1.19 23.54
CA ARG A 384 -6.18 1.41 24.09
C ARG A 384 -6.11 1.90 25.53
N ALA A 385 -5.39 1.19 26.39
CA ALA A 385 -5.33 1.50 27.82
C ALA A 385 -4.62 2.81 28.14
N LYS A 386 -3.58 3.17 27.39
CA LYS A 386 -2.73 4.34 27.69
C LYS A 386 -3.13 5.60 26.95
N GLN A 387 -3.51 5.49 25.68
CA GLN A 387 -3.65 6.64 24.80
C GLN A 387 -5.13 6.96 24.56
N PHE A 388 -5.89 5.99 24.08
CA PHE A 388 -7.30 6.20 23.74
C PHE A 388 -8.19 6.41 24.97
N SER A 389 -7.97 5.65 26.05
CA SER A 389 -8.69 5.87 27.31
C SER A 389 -8.48 7.26 27.89
N ASN A 390 -7.26 7.83 27.79
CA ASN A 390 -6.98 9.18 28.28
C ASN A 390 -7.66 10.26 27.43
N LEU A 391 -7.71 10.07 26.10
CA LEU A 391 -8.39 11.00 25.18
C LEU A 391 -9.90 11.09 25.49
N CYS A 392 -10.50 9.96 25.87
CA CYS A 392 -11.93 9.82 26.13
C CYS A 392 -12.31 9.93 27.62
N ALA A 393 -11.33 10.12 28.52
CA ALA A 393 -11.54 10.25 29.96
C ALA A 393 -12.53 11.35 30.40
N PRO A 394 -12.73 12.46 29.66
CA PRO A 394 -13.67 13.51 30.09
C PRO A 394 -15.17 13.16 30.02
N LEU A 395 -15.55 11.98 29.52
CA LEU A 395 -16.94 11.63 29.26
C LEU A 395 -17.51 10.70 30.35
N ASP A 396 -18.35 11.24 31.23
CA ASP A 396 -18.98 10.45 32.31
C ASP A 396 -20.23 9.65 31.87
N THR A 397 -20.88 10.04 30.76
CA THR A 397 -22.19 9.48 30.36
C THR A 397 -22.34 9.19 28.86
N GLY A 398 -21.25 9.13 28.10
CA GLY A 398 -21.27 8.99 26.64
C GLY A 398 -20.32 7.92 26.11
N ILE A 399 -20.56 7.49 24.86
CA ILE A 399 -19.68 6.59 24.13
C ILE A 399 -18.71 7.42 23.31
N CYS A 400 -17.42 7.20 23.51
CA CYS A 400 -16.36 7.86 22.76
C CYS A 400 -15.91 6.98 21.61
N TYR A 401 -15.93 7.51 20.39
CA TYR A 401 -15.39 6.85 19.21
C TYR A 401 -14.18 7.62 18.70
N ILE A 402 -13.16 6.91 18.23
CA ILE A 402 -12.14 7.45 17.35
C ILE A 402 -12.37 6.79 16.00
N ILE A 403 -12.54 7.61 14.96
CA ILE A 403 -12.82 7.17 13.59
C ILE A 403 -11.72 7.68 12.65
N ASP A 404 -11.48 6.93 11.59
CA ASP A 404 -10.57 7.35 10.52
C ASP A 404 -11.22 8.38 9.57
N GLU A 405 -10.44 8.86 8.61
CA GLU A 405 -10.84 9.85 7.60
C GLU A 405 -11.95 9.38 6.65
N ASN A 406 -12.31 8.09 6.69
CA ASN A 406 -13.40 7.49 5.92
C ASN A 406 -14.58 7.05 6.82
N GLY A 407 -14.55 7.36 8.11
CA GLY A 407 -15.64 7.06 9.05
C GLY A 407 -15.63 5.63 9.61
N TYR A 408 -14.52 4.90 9.50
CA TYR A 408 -14.37 3.58 10.13
C TYR A 408 -13.87 3.69 11.56
N ILE A 409 -14.44 2.88 12.45
CA ILE A 409 -14.14 2.90 13.88
C ILE A 409 -12.73 2.32 14.14
N MET A 410 -11.85 3.15 14.69
CA MET A 410 -10.50 2.77 15.13
C MET A 410 -10.45 2.47 16.63
N PHE A 411 -11.31 3.11 17.42
CA PHE A 411 -11.50 2.84 18.85
C PHE A 411 -12.92 3.16 19.29
N VAL A 412 -13.39 2.43 20.29
CA VAL A 412 -14.64 2.68 21.01
C VAL A 412 -14.44 2.48 22.51
N SER A 413 -14.95 3.41 23.31
CA SER A 413 -14.93 3.30 24.77
C SER A 413 -15.90 2.21 25.25
N PRO A 414 -15.61 1.54 26.39
CA PRO A 414 -16.57 0.66 27.02
C PRO A 414 -17.87 1.40 27.38
N GLN A 415 -18.99 0.68 27.42
CA GLN A 415 -20.29 1.20 27.84
C GLN A 415 -20.89 0.24 28.89
N ASP A 416 -21.34 0.76 30.03
CA ASP A 416 -21.95 -0.03 31.12
C ASP A 416 -21.11 -1.24 31.56
N GLY A 417 -19.77 -1.09 31.56
CA GLY A 417 -18.84 -2.16 31.89
C GLY A 417 -18.65 -3.23 30.82
N LYS A 418 -19.31 -3.12 29.66
CA LYS A 418 -19.14 -4.01 28.51
C LYS A 418 -18.16 -3.42 27.51
N ASP A 419 -17.22 -4.27 27.08
CA ASP A 419 -16.32 -3.95 25.98
C ASP A 419 -17.07 -4.04 24.64
N ARG A 420 -16.81 -3.09 23.74
CA ARG A 420 -17.41 -2.98 22.40
C ARG A 420 -16.39 -3.25 21.30
N ILE A 421 -15.41 -4.11 21.58
CA ILE A 421 -14.28 -4.34 20.69
C ILE A 421 -14.68 -4.86 19.30
N ASP A 422 -15.81 -5.57 19.20
CA ASP A 422 -16.34 -6.10 17.95
C ASP A 422 -16.83 -5.00 16.98
N ASP A 423 -16.97 -3.76 17.43
CA ASP A 423 -17.37 -2.63 16.57
C ASP A 423 -16.19 -2.00 15.83
N ILE A 424 -14.97 -2.35 16.25
CA ILE A 424 -13.75 -1.84 15.64
C ILE A 424 -13.63 -2.35 14.19
N GLY A 425 -13.24 -1.46 13.28
CA GLY A 425 -13.09 -1.74 11.85
C GLY A 425 -14.39 -1.69 11.06
N LYS A 426 -15.54 -1.44 11.73
CA LYS A 426 -16.82 -1.24 11.07
C LYS A 426 -17.09 0.23 10.77
N PHE A 427 -17.99 0.50 9.83
CA PHE A 427 -18.37 1.87 9.46
C PHE A 427 -19.29 2.46 10.54
N LEU A 428 -18.97 3.66 11.05
CA LEU A 428 -19.72 4.28 12.15
C LEU A 428 -21.21 4.46 11.80
N GLY A 429 -21.52 4.78 10.53
CA GLY A 429 -22.90 4.99 10.08
C GLY A 429 -23.78 3.74 10.14
N GLU A 430 -23.23 2.53 10.26
CA GLU A 430 -24.01 1.30 10.46
C GLU A 430 -24.62 1.22 11.88
N PHE A 431 -23.97 1.85 12.85
CA PHE A 431 -24.35 1.81 14.28
C PHE A 431 -24.96 3.12 14.74
N GLU A 432 -24.39 4.23 14.28
CA GLU A 432 -24.71 5.58 14.70
C GLU A 432 -25.07 6.44 13.48
N ALA A 433 -26.05 5.96 12.69
CA ALA A 433 -26.46 6.59 11.43
C ALA A 433 -26.84 8.07 11.60
N SER A 434 -27.50 8.41 12.71
CA SER A 434 -27.88 9.79 13.04
C SER A 434 -26.68 10.69 13.29
N ILE A 435 -25.66 10.18 13.99
CA ILE A 435 -24.40 10.89 14.22
C ILE A 435 -23.67 11.07 12.90
N MET A 436 -23.52 10.01 12.10
CA MET A 436 -22.85 10.10 10.80
C MET A 436 -23.56 11.10 9.87
N TYR A 437 -24.90 11.08 9.84
CA TYR A 437 -25.69 12.05 9.08
C TYR A 437 -25.42 13.49 9.53
N ASP A 438 -25.36 13.74 10.84
CA ASP A 438 -25.05 15.06 11.39
C ASP A 438 -23.60 15.48 11.07
N LEU A 439 -22.63 14.56 11.11
CA LEU A 439 -21.24 14.82 10.72
C LEU A 439 -21.13 15.21 9.23
N VAL A 440 -21.89 14.54 8.35
CA VAL A 440 -21.99 14.90 6.93
C VAL A 440 -22.68 16.25 6.76
N ALA A 441 -23.80 16.49 7.46
CA ALA A 441 -24.53 17.76 7.40
C ALA A 441 -23.67 18.95 7.88
N LYS A 442 -22.81 18.72 8.88
CA LYS A 442 -21.81 19.68 9.38
C LYS A 442 -20.58 19.81 8.49
N LYS A 443 -20.51 19.08 7.36
CA LYS A 443 -19.38 19.06 6.41
C LYS A 443 -18.06 18.62 7.04
N ILE A 444 -18.13 17.77 8.07
CA ILE A 444 -16.96 17.07 8.61
C ILE A 444 -16.58 15.93 7.66
N PHE A 445 -17.58 15.21 7.13
CA PHE A 445 -17.43 14.25 6.03
C PHE A 445 -18.19 14.73 4.78
N SER A 446 -17.80 14.21 3.62
CA SER A 446 -18.49 14.40 2.35
C SER A 446 -18.99 13.08 1.80
N GLU A 447 -20.18 13.10 1.18
CA GLU A 447 -20.79 11.96 0.47
C GLU A 447 -20.08 11.60 -0.85
#